data_AF-A0A355V382-F1
#
_entry.id   AF-A0A355V382-F1
#
_cell.length_a   1.000
_cell.length_b   1.000
_cell.length_c   1.000
_cell.angle_alpha   90.00
_cell.angle_beta   90.00
_cell.angle_gamma   90.00
#
_symmetry.space_group_name_H-M   'P 1'
#
loop_
_entity.id
_entity.type
_entity.pdbx_description
1 polymer ?
#
loop_
_entity_poly.entity_id
_entity_poly.type
_entity_poly.pdbx_seq_one_letter_code
_entity_poly.pdbx_strand_id
1 'polypeptide(L)'
;MALIECSKCGGKISDSAKICPHCGHNFIDEATRKENAKEFGKLSESEQKALRGEYDSLNPGLSMAEKKVKKRKKMLLVFAVISWVLMMPAVVLLMVAQFRIDDIERLVFARLMLADLFIIFLLAIDLVVYYSLRHGQKKINKIWLRELKRFKVWLNNDKQMTYSIFFLTDKEKEIFNSFTEDI
;
A
#
# COMPACT_ATOMS: atom_id res chain seq x y z
N MET A 1 -8.80 -48.62 -4.15
CA MET A 1 -7.82 -47.76 -4.85
C MET A 1 -8.61 -46.65 -5.51
N ALA A 2 -8.44 -45.41 -5.07
CA ALA A 2 -9.05 -44.27 -5.72
C ALA A 2 -8.17 -43.82 -6.89
N LEU A 3 -8.79 -43.43 -8.01
CA LEU A 3 -8.08 -42.66 -9.03
C LEU A 3 -8.19 -41.18 -8.66
N ILE A 4 -7.05 -40.50 -8.66
CA ILE A 4 -6.92 -39.06 -8.46
C ILE A 4 -6.50 -38.40 -9.77
N GLU A 5 -6.75 -37.11 -9.93
CA GLU A 5 -6.30 -36.35 -11.09
C GLU A 5 -4.92 -35.73 -10.83
N CYS A 6 -4.03 -35.83 -11.81
CA CYS A 6 -2.71 -35.21 -11.74
C CYS A 6 -2.84 -33.68 -11.80
N SER A 7 -2.31 -32.98 -10.79
CA SER A 7 -2.30 -31.52 -10.69
C SER A 7 -1.65 -30.78 -11.86
N LYS A 8 -0.77 -31.45 -12.62
CA LYS A 8 -0.01 -30.84 -13.71
C LYS A 8 -0.63 -31.06 -15.09
N CYS A 9 -1.22 -32.23 -15.34
CA CYS A 9 -1.71 -32.61 -16.67
C CYS A 9 -3.18 -33.03 -16.71
N GLY A 10 -3.87 -33.12 -15.58
CA GLY A 10 -5.27 -33.56 -15.49
C GLY A 10 -5.49 -35.06 -15.79
N GLY A 11 -4.41 -35.83 -15.97
CA GLY A 11 -4.49 -37.27 -16.23
C GLY A 11 -4.92 -38.03 -14.97
N LYS A 12 -5.77 -39.05 -15.13
CA LYS A 12 -6.22 -39.90 -14.02
C LYS A 12 -5.14 -40.90 -13.64
N ILE A 13 -4.66 -40.84 -12.40
CA ILE A 13 -3.60 -41.69 -11.87
C ILE A 13 -4.06 -42.41 -10.60
N SER A 14 -3.35 -43.48 -10.23
CA SER A 14 -3.58 -44.14 -8.93
C SER A 14 -3.12 -43.22 -7.80
N ASP A 15 -3.85 -43.20 -6.69
CA ASP A 15 -3.46 -42.48 -5.46
C ASP A 15 -2.08 -42.92 -4.91
N SER A 16 -1.66 -44.15 -5.21
CA SER A 16 -0.33 -44.68 -4.85
C SER A 16 0.78 -44.38 -5.86
N ALA A 17 0.49 -43.69 -6.96
CA ALA A 17 1.46 -43.44 -8.02
C ALA A 17 2.49 -42.39 -7.61
N LYS A 18 3.76 -42.82 -7.55
CA LYS A 18 4.91 -41.96 -7.22
C LYS A 18 5.25 -40.96 -8.33
N ILE A 19 5.05 -41.37 -9.58
CA ILE A 19 5.34 -40.58 -10.79
C ILE A 19 4.13 -40.68 -11.71
N CYS A 20 3.69 -39.55 -12.28
CA CYS A 20 2.61 -39.52 -13.23
C CYS A 20 3.05 -40.18 -14.56
N PRO A 21 2.39 -41.25 -15.03
CA PRO A 21 2.74 -41.91 -16.30
C PRO A 21 2.43 -41.04 -17.53
N HIS A 22 1.55 -40.04 -17.41
CA HIS A 22 1.15 -39.19 -18.53
C HIS A 22 2.13 -38.03 -18.79
N CYS A 23 2.72 -37.45 -17.74
CA CYS A 23 3.55 -36.24 -17.86
C CYS A 23 4.92 -36.33 -17.15
N GLY A 24 5.21 -37.44 -16.47
CA GLY A 24 6.48 -37.63 -15.75
C GLY A 24 6.62 -36.84 -14.45
N HIS A 25 5.56 -36.22 -13.94
CA HIS A 25 5.59 -35.44 -12.70
C HIS A 25 5.83 -36.33 -11.46
N ASN A 26 6.83 -36.03 -10.64
CA ASN A 26 7.20 -36.80 -9.45
C ASN A 26 6.49 -36.26 -8.19
N PHE A 27 5.57 -37.04 -7.64
CA PHE A 27 4.80 -36.69 -6.45
C PHE A 27 5.60 -36.90 -5.16
N ILE A 28 6.61 -37.79 -5.16
CA ILE A 28 7.48 -37.98 -3.99
C ILE A 28 8.29 -36.71 -3.73
N ASP A 29 8.89 -36.13 -4.77
CA ASP A 29 9.72 -34.93 -4.65
C ASP A 29 8.90 -33.73 -4.19
N GLU A 30 7.63 -33.63 -4.59
CA GLU A 30 6.72 -32.58 -4.10
C GLU A 30 6.32 -32.78 -2.65
N ALA A 31 6.02 -34.01 -2.23
CA ALA A 31 5.66 -34.32 -0.84
C ALA A 31 6.85 -34.06 0.11
N THR A 32 8.04 -34.54 -0.26
CA THR A 32 9.27 -34.28 0.51
C THR A 32 9.72 -32.82 0.46
N ARG A 33 9.52 -32.10 -0.65
CA ARG A 33 9.73 -30.64 -0.67
C ARG A 33 8.78 -29.91 0.27
N LYS A 34 7.52 -30.31 0.35
CA LYS A 34 6.55 -29.66 1.25
C LYS A 34 6.85 -29.94 2.72
N GLU A 35 7.31 -31.14 3.07
CA GLU A 35 7.74 -31.46 4.44
C GLU A 35 9.01 -30.74 4.86
N ASN A 36 9.96 -30.53 3.95
CA ASN A 36 11.25 -29.88 4.25
C ASN A 36 11.26 -28.37 4.02
N ALA A 37 10.21 -27.81 3.41
CA ALA A 37 10.09 -26.38 3.21
C ALA A 37 9.96 -25.68 4.58
N LYS A 38 11.02 -24.98 4.99
CA LYS A 38 10.96 -24.12 6.17
C LYS A 38 9.90 -23.04 5.92
N GLU A 39 8.89 -22.99 6.78
CA GLU A 39 7.92 -21.91 6.78
C GLU A 39 8.61 -20.60 7.11
N PHE A 40 8.49 -19.60 6.22
CA PHE A 40 9.18 -18.32 6.37
C PHE A 40 8.96 -17.68 7.75
N GLY A 41 7.77 -17.81 8.30
CA GLY A 41 7.45 -17.18 9.57
C GLY A 41 7.79 -17.98 10.82
N LYS A 42 8.33 -19.19 10.68
CA LYS A 42 9.01 -19.89 11.78
C LYS A 42 10.48 -19.47 11.92
N LEU A 43 11.03 -18.71 10.96
CA LEU A 43 12.37 -18.14 11.08
C LEU A 43 12.41 -17.03 12.13
N SER A 44 13.58 -16.82 12.71
CA SER A 44 13.84 -15.71 13.62
C SER A 44 13.69 -14.36 12.90
N GLU A 45 13.37 -13.31 13.65
CA GLU A 45 13.17 -11.96 13.09
C GLU A 45 14.40 -11.45 12.32
N SER A 46 15.61 -11.80 12.76
CA SER A 46 16.86 -11.45 12.08
C SER A 46 17.00 -12.15 10.73
N GLU A 47 16.66 -13.43 10.62
CA GLU A 47 16.69 -14.18 9.36
C GLU A 47 15.62 -13.68 8.39
N GLN A 48 14.41 -13.40 8.87
CA GLN A 48 13.35 -12.80 8.05
C GLN A 48 13.79 -11.45 7.48
N LYS A 49 14.44 -10.63 8.30
CA LYS A 49 14.97 -9.33 7.90
C LYS A 49 16.12 -9.46 6.90
N ALA A 50 16.98 -10.47 7.06
CA ALA A 50 18.06 -10.77 6.12
C ALA A 50 17.50 -11.18 4.74
N LEU A 51 16.50 -12.06 4.71
CA LEU A 51 15.84 -12.49 3.46
C LEU A 51 15.11 -11.34 2.75
N ARG A 52 14.44 -10.46 3.50
CA ARG A 52 13.86 -9.23 2.92
C ARG A 52 14.95 -8.32 2.36
N GLY A 53 16.06 -8.13 3.08
CA GLY A 53 17.20 -7.34 2.62
C GLY A 53 17.84 -7.92 1.34
N GLU A 54 17.98 -9.23 1.25
CA GLU A 54 18.46 -9.93 0.05
C GLU A 54 17.52 -9.68 -1.14
N TYR A 55 16.21 -9.88 -0.96
CA TYR A 55 15.23 -9.61 -2.02
C TYR A 55 15.22 -8.14 -2.46
N ASP A 56 15.27 -7.20 -1.51
CA ASP A 56 15.27 -5.77 -1.78
C ASP A 56 16.53 -5.34 -2.56
N SER A 57 17.67 -6.00 -2.31
CA SER A 57 18.92 -5.76 -3.05
C SER A 57 18.81 -6.22 -4.51
N LEU A 58 18.09 -7.31 -4.76
CA LEU A 58 17.81 -7.82 -6.11
C LEU A 58 16.71 -7.01 -6.83
N ASN A 59 15.80 -6.39 -6.08
CA ASN A 59 14.63 -5.69 -6.60
C ASN A 59 14.53 -4.24 -6.05
N PRO A 60 15.47 -3.35 -6.40
CA PRO A 60 15.55 -2.00 -5.83
C PRO A 60 14.33 -1.11 -6.18
N GLY A 61 13.50 -1.52 -7.14
CA GLY A 61 12.32 -0.78 -7.59
C GLY A 61 11.32 -0.46 -6.47
N LEU A 62 11.17 -1.34 -5.47
CA LEU A 62 10.25 -1.12 -4.36
C LEU A 62 10.73 -0.01 -3.43
N SER A 63 11.99 -0.08 -2.97
CA SER A 63 12.57 0.92 -2.08
C SER A 63 12.55 2.33 -2.71
N MET A 64 12.75 2.40 -4.03
CA MET A 64 12.70 3.64 -4.78
C MET A 64 11.27 4.19 -4.91
N ALA A 65 10.27 3.33 -5.05
CA ALA A 65 8.87 3.73 -5.09
C ALA A 65 8.42 4.32 -3.74
N GLU A 66 8.78 3.67 -2.62
CA GLU A 66 8.47 4.17 -1.28
C GLU A 66 9.13 5.52 -0.99
N LYS A 67 10.42 5.67 -1.36
CA LYS A 67 11.14 6.95 -1.22
C LYS A 67 10.46 8.07 -2.02
N LYS A 68 10.05 7.79 -3.27
CA LYS A 68 9.34 8.77 -4.12
C LYS A 68 8.01 9.22 -3.49
N VAL A 69 7.25 8.28 -2.92
CA VAL A 69 5.99 8.58 -2.22
C VAL A 69 6.23 9.46 -1.00
N LYS A 70 7.17 9.06 -0.14
CA LYS A 70 7.49 9.80 1.09
C LYS A 70 7.92 11.23 0.76
N LYS A 71 8.68 11.41 -0.32
CA LYS A 71 9.06 12.72 -0.86
C LYS A 71 7.85 13.53 -1.34
N ARG A 72 6.93 12.93 -2.10
CA ARG A 72 5.70 13.60 -2.56
C ARG A 72 4.80 14.03 -1.39
N LYS A 73 4.62 13.19 -0.36
CA LYS A 73 3.85 13.57 0.85
C LYS A 73 4.47 14.75 1.59
N LYS A 74 5.79 14.74 1.79
CA LYS A 74 6.51 15.87 2.40
C LYS A 74 6.33 17.15 1.58
N MET A 75 6.44 17.06 0.26
CA MET A 75 6.25 18.19 -0.63
C MET A 75 4.83 18.77 -0.57
N LEU A 76 3.79 17.92 -0.53
CA LEU A 76 2.39 18.37 -0.38
C LEU A 76 2.14 19.08 0.95
N LEU A 77 2.70 18.57 2.06
CA LEU A 77 2.60 19.23 3.37
C LEU A 77 3.26 20.61 3.35
N VAL A 78 4.43 20.74 2.72
CA VAL A 78 5.12 22.03 2.58
C VAL A 78 4.26 23.02 1.79
N PHE A 79 3.65 22.60 0.67
CA PHE A 79 2.75 23.47 -0.09
C PHE A 79 1.51 23.91 0.70
N ALA A 80 0.93 23.01 1.50
CA ALA A 80 -0.20 23.36 2.36
C ALA A 80 0.18 24.42 3.40
N VAL A 81 1.35 24.26 4.05
CA VAL A 81 1.86 25.25 5.03
C VAL A 81 2.16 26.59 4.35
N ILE A 82 2.81 26.60 3.18
CA ILE A 82 3.10 27.83 2.43
C ILE A 82 1.79 28.54 2.06
N SER A 83 0.79 27.81 1.56
CA SER A 83 -0.53 28.36 1.24
C SER A 83 -1.15 29.03 2.46
N TRP A 84 -1.14 28.37 3.62
CA TRP A 84 -1.67 28.93 4.86
C TRP A 84 -0.93 30.19 5.32
N VAL A 85 0.40 30.18 5.26
CA VAL A 85 1.25 31.33 5.62
C VAL A 85 1.03 32.52 4.69
N LEU A 86 0.77 32.31 3.40
CA LEU A 86 0.48 33.39 2.45
C LEU A 86 -0.95 33.93 2.59
N MET A 87 -1.91 33.09 2.95
CA MET A 87 -3.31 33.49 3.15
C MET A 87 -3.50 34.32 4.44
N MET A 88 -2.77 34.01 5.51
CA MET A 88 -2.90 34.69 6.81
C MET A 88 -2.73 36.23 6.72
N PRO A 89 -1.65 36.78 6.14
CA PRO A 89 -1.46 38.22 5.99
C PRO A 89 -2.53 38.88 5.12
N ALA A 90 -2.98 38.20 4.05
CA ALA A 90 -4.03 38.72 3.17
C ALA A 90 -5.34 38.90 3.94
N VAL A 91 -5.71 37.93 4.78
CA VAL A 91 -6.89 38.02 5.65
C VAL A 91 -6.77 39.18 6.63
N VAL A 92 -5.59 39.36 7.25
CA VAL A 92 -5.35 40.49 8.16
C VAL A 92 -5.45 41.83 7.44
N LEU A 93 -4.87 41.96 6.24
CA LEU A 93 -4.99 43.18 5.44
C LEU A 93 -6.43 43.49 5.04
N LEU A 94 -7.21 42.47 4.65
CA LEU A 94 -8.64 42.61 4.38
C LEU A 94 -9.39 43.04 5.65
N MET A 95 -9.06 42.47 6.81
CA MET A 95 -9.65 42.83 8.09
C MET A 95 -9.37 44.30 8.46
N VAL A 96 -8.15 44.79 8.21
CA VAL A 96 -7.75 46.19 8.44
C VAL A 96 -8.42 47.13 7.44
N ALA A 97 -8.48 46.76 6.16
CA ALA A 97 -9.12 47.57 5.11
C ALA A 97 -10.61 47.80 5.41
N GLN A 98 -11.30 46.80 5.95
CA GLN A 98 -12.69 46.93 6.36
C GLN A 98 -12.90 47.91 7.50
N PHE A 99 -11.91 48.13 8.36
CA PHE A 99 -12.04 49.03 9.52
C PHE A 99 -12.15 50.52 9.16
N ARG A 100 -11.95 50.90 7.89
CA ARG A 100 -11.97 52.30 7.39
C ARG A 100 -13.33 52.78 6.90
N ILE A 101 -14.35 51.92 6.85
CA ILE A 101 -15.66 52.26 6.26
C ILE A 101 -16.64 52.57 7.40
N ASP A 102 -17.14 53.82 7.46
CA ASP A 102 -18.00 54.33 8.54
C ASP A 102 -19.45 53.79 8.51
N ASP A 103 -19.86 53.13 7.43
CA ASP A 103 -21.21 52.53 7.28
C ASP A 103 -21.30 51.15 7.96
N ILE A 104 -21.74 51.15 9.22
CA ILE A 104 -21.81 49.96 10.10
C ILE A 104 -22.65 48.82 9.50
N GLU A 105 -23.80 49.11 8.87
CA GLU A 105 -24.70 48.05 8.36
C GLU A 105 -24.09 47.30 7.16
N ARG A 106 -23.52 48.03 6.19
CA ARG A 106 -22.86 47.42 5.03
C ARG A 106 -21.59 46.66 5.45
N LEU A 107 -20.91 47.13 6.49
CA LEU A 107 -19.72 46.49 7.05
C LEU A 107 -20.03 45.10 7.63
N VAL A 108 -21.11 44.98 8.41
CA VAL A 108 -21.52 43.70 9.02
C VAL A 108 -21.86 42.67 7.96
N PHE A 109 -22.62 43.07 6.94
CA PHE A 109 -23.01 42.16 5.85
C PHE A 109 -21.80 41.70 5.01
N ALA A 110 -20.88 42.62 4.71
CA ALA A 110 -19.65 42.28 3.99
C ALA A 110 -18.73 41.35 4.79
N ARG A 111 -18.68 41.48 6.13
CA ARG A 111 -17.91 40.58 7.00
C ARG A 111 -18.45 39.16 6.99
N LEU A 112 -19.75 38.99 7.12
CA LEU A 112 -20.41 37.68 7.08
C LEU A 112 -20.10 36.97 5.76
N MET A 113 -20.30 37.66 4.64
CA MET A 113 -20.01 37.10 3.30
C MET A 113 -18.54 36.71 3.12
N LEU A 114 -17.60 37.53 3.56
CA LEU A 114 -16.16 37.21 3.45
C LEU A 114 -15.74 36.10 4.39
N ALA A 115 -16.29 36.03 5.60
CA ALA A 115 -16.04 34.94 6.53
C ALA A 115 -16.55 33.61 5.96
N ASP A 116 -17.76 33.59 5.39
CA ASP A 116 -18.34 32.40 4.77
C ASP A 116 -17.51 31.94 3.56
N LEU A 117 -17.12 32.86 2.68
CA LEU A 117 -16.25 32.55 1.54
C LEU A 117 -14.89 32.01 1.98
N PHE A 118 -14.32 32.55 3.06
CA PHE A 118 -13.06 32.08 3.61
C PHE A 118 -13.19 30.66 4.20
N ILE A 119 -14.26 30.40 4.96
CA ILE A 119 -14.57 29.07 5.49
C ILE A 119 -14.73 28.06 4.35
N ILE A 120 -15.49 28.40 3.30
CA ILE A 120 -15.67 27.54 2.13
C ILE A 120 -14.33 27.26 1.45
N PHE A 121 -13.47 28.28 1.32
CA PHE A 121 -12.15 28.11 0.70
C PHE A 121 -11.23 27.20 1.51
N LEU A 122 -11.22 27.34 2.84
CA LEU A 122 -10.45 26.45 3.72
C LEU A 122 -10.93 25.00 3.61
N LEU A 123 -12.25 24.77 3.65
CA LEU A 123 -12.83 23.43 3.48
C LEU A 123 -12.50 22.83 2.10
N ALA A 124 -12.46 23.66 1.05
CA ALA A 124 -12.08 23.21 -0.29
C ALA A 124 -10.60 22.78 -0.34
N ILE A 125 -9.69 23.52 0.29
CA ILE A 125 -8.27 23.13 0.39
C ILE A 125 -8.13 21.80 1.14
N ASP A 126 -8.80 21.66 2.28
CA ASP A 126 -8.76 20.44 3.08
C ASP A 126 -9.28 19.23 2.29
N LEU A 127 -10.38 19.40 1.53
CA LEU A 127 -10.90 18.38 0.63
C LEU A 127 -9.90 18.00 -0.46
N VAL A 128 -9.24 18.97 -1.10
CA VAL A 128 -8.24 18.73 -2.15
C VAL A 128 -7.02 17.99 -1.59
N VAL A 129 -6.53 18.40 -0.41
CA VAL A 129 -5.41 17.74 0.28
C VAL A 129 -5.80 16.31 0.66
N TYR A 130 -6.98 16.13 1.26
CA TYR A 130 -7.51 14.83 1.64
C TYR A 130 -7.64 13.89 0.43
N TYR A 131 -8.24 14.37 -0.66
CA TYR A 131 -8.42 13.60 -1.88
C TYR A 131 -7.07 13.22 -2.52
N SER A 132 -6.12 14.16 -2.56
CA SER A 132 -4.77 13.93 -3.08
C SER A 132 -4.00 12.88 -2.27
N LEU A 133 -4.13 12.91 -0.94
CA LEU A 133 -3.51 11.93 -0.05
C LEU A 133 -4.13 10.54 -0.22
N ARG A 134 -5.47 10.46 -0.28
CA ARG A 134 -6.20 9.19 -0.42
C ARG A 134 -5.95 8.52 -1.76
N HIS A 135 -5.98 9.28 -2.85
CA HIS A 135 -5.73 8.75 -4.20
C HIS A 135 -4.26 8.32 -4.38
N GLY A 136 -3.32 9.01 -3.73
CA GLY A 136 -1.92 8.61 -3.69
C GLY A 136 -1.71 7.24 -3.05
N GLN A 137 -2.40 6.96 -1.93
CA GLN A 137 -2.28 5.70 -1.19
C GLN A 137 -2.73 4.47 -1.99
N LYS A 138 -3.88 4.54 -2.66
CA LYS A 138 -4.40 3.39 -3.44
C LYS A 138 -3.41 2.88 -4.49
N LYS A 139 -2.72 3.79 -5.20
CA LYS A 139 -1.74 3.41 -6.23
C LYS A 139 -0.53 2.69 -5.65
N ILE A 140 -0.09 3.09 -4.46
CA ILE A 140 1.08 2.53 -3.78
C ILE A 140 0.76 1.13 -3.29
N ASN A 141 -0.37 0.96 -2.64
CA ASN A 141 -0.78 -0.34 -2.14
C ASN A 141 -0.88 -1.37 -3.29
N LYS A 142 -1.34 -0.97 -4.48
CA LYS A 142 -1.35 -1.84 -5.67
C LYS A 142 0.04 -2.21 -6.20
N ILE A 143 1.03 -1.32 -6.06
CA ILE A 143 2.43 -1.62 -6.40
C ILE A 143 3.01 -2.58 -5.35
N TRP A 144 2.78 -2.28 -4.08
CA TRP A 144 3.25 -3.05 -2.95
C TRP A 144 2.70 -4.50 -2.96
N LEU A 145 1.41 -4.68 -3.25
CA LEU A 145 0.79 -6.00 -3.47
C LEU A 145 1.43 -6.80 -4.61
N ARG A 146 1.84 -6.13 -5.70
CA ARG A 146 2.54 -6.80 -6.80
C ARG A 146 3.92 -7.29 -6.37
N GLU A 147 4.63 -6.50 -5.58
CA GLU A 147 5.95 -6.89 -5.07
C GLU A 147 5.86 -7.98 -4.01
N LEU A 148 4.86 -7.97 -3.14
CA LEU A 148 4.60 -9.11 -2.26
C LEU A 148 4.38 -10.42 -3.02
N LYS A 149 3.63 -10.38 -4.13
CA LYS A 149 3.43 -11.55 -4.98
C LYS A 149 4.75 -12.03 -5.58
N ARG A 150 5.61 -11.12 -6.03
CA ARG A 150 6.94 -11.46 -6.55
C ARG A 150 7.85 -12.03 -5.46
N PHE A 151 7.84 -11.44 -4.26
CA PHE A 151 8.58 -11.94 -3.11
C PHE A 151 8.16 -13.35 -2.73
N LYS A 152 6.84 -13.63 -2.72
CA LYS A 152 6.31 -14.98 -2.50
C LYS A 152 6.79 -15.98 -3.55
N VAL A 153 6.76 -15.59 -4.83
CA VAL A 153 7.25 -16.44 -5.94
C VAL A 153 8.75 -16.70 -5.80
N TRP A 154 9.54 -15.68 -5.48
CA TRP A 154 10.98 -15.78 -5.24
C TRP A 154 11.31 -16.70 -4.06
N LEU A 155 10.64 -16.54 -2.91
CA LEU A 155 10.81 -17.43 -1.75
C LEU A 155 10.55 -18.90 -2.09
N ASN A 156 9.49 -19.16 -2.87
CA ASN A 156 9.13 -20.52 -3.25
C ASN A 156 10.10 -21.13 -4.28
N ASN A 157 10.54 -20.33 -5.26
CA ASN A 157 11.38 -20.82 -6.36
C ASN A 157 12.85 -20.92 -5.97
N ASP A 158 13.41 -19.87 -5.35
CA ASP A 158 14.85 -19.76 -5.09
C ASP A 158 15.24 -20.30 -3.72
N LYS A 159 14.38 -20.11 -2.71
CA LYS A 159 14.70 -20.51 -1.32
C LYS A 159 13.97 -21.78 -0.88
N GLN A 160 13.09 -22.34 -1.72
CA GLN A 160 12.25 -23.49 -1.40
C GLN A 160 11.48 -23.33 -0.07
N MET A 161 11.06 -22.10 0.23
CA MET A 161 10.32 -21.77 1.45
C MET A 161 8.84 -21.51 1.14
N THR A 162 7.96 -21.93 2.05
CA THR A 162 6.54 -21.62 1.99
C THR A 162 6.26 -20.31 2.74
N TYR A 163 5.54 -19.38 2.07
CA TYR A 163 5.11 -18.11 2.66
C TYR A 163 3.61 -18.13 2.92
N SER A 164 3.22 -18.22 4.19
CA SER A 164 1.82 -18.02 4.59
C SER A 164 1.55 -16.52 4.79
N ILE A 165 0.35 -16.08 4.43
CA ILE A 165 -0.07 -14.66 4.49
C ILE A 165 -0.08 -14.13 5.95
N PHE A 166 0.00 -15.02 6.94
CA PHE A 166 -0.03 -14.69 8.37
C PHE A 166 1.15 -13.84 8.87
N PHE A 167 2.23 -13.74 8.10
CA PHE A 167 3.48 -13.04 8.48
C PHE A 167 3.61 -11.63 7.90
N LEU A 168 2.53 -11.10 7.34
CA LEU A 168 2.42 -9.66 7.13
C LEU A 168 2.54 -8.97 8.49
N THR A 169 3.36 -7.93 8.59
CA THR A 169 3.33 -7.03 9.76
C THR A 169 1.91 -6.50 9.95
N ASP A 170 1.53 -6.03 11.14
CA ASP A 170 0.15 -5.59 11.40
C ASP A 170 -0.32 -4.52 10.41
N LYS A 171 0.60 -3.62 10.03
CA LYS A 171 0.39 -2.60 8.99
C LYS A 171 0.18 -3.20 7.60
N GLU A 172 0.90 -4.26 7.28
CA GLU A 172 0.77 -4.99 6.01
C GLU A 172 -0.53 -5.82 5.96
N LYS A 173 -0.99 -6.36 7.10
CA LYS A 173 -2.30 -7.04 7.24
C LYS A 173 -3.46 -6.07 7.05
N GLU A 174 -3.39 -4.90 7.67
CA GLU A 174 -4.39 -3.85 7.54
C GLU A 174 -4.51 -3.40 6.07
N ILE A 175 -3.37 -3.24 5.38
CA ILE A 175 -3.36 -2.97 3.94
C ILE A 175 -3.99 -4.14 3.18
N PHE A 176 -3.59 -5.39 3.42
CA PHE A 176 -4.12 -6.54 2.69
C PHE A 176 -5.64 -6.68 2.84
N ASN A 177 -6.17 -6.55 4.06
CA ASN A 177 -7.60 -6.64 4.35
C ASN A 177 -8.40 -5.53 3.67
N SER A 178 -7.84 -4.31 3.57
CA SER A 178 -8.50 -3.22 2.84
C SER A 178 -8.68 -3.46 1.34
N PHE A 179 -8.00 -4.46 0.75
CA PHE A 179 -8.21 -4.86 -0.65
C PHE A 179 -9.16 -6.03 -0.82
N THR A 180 -9.32 -6.89 0.19
CA THR A 180 -10.24 -8.03 0.11
C THR A 180 -11.69 -7.61 0.34
N GLU A 181 -11.94 -6.46 0.98
CA GLU A 181 -13.29 -5.90 1.11
C GLU A 181 -13.82 -5.27 -0.20
N ASP A 182 -12.93 -4.98 -1.16
CA ASP A 182 -13.24 -4.35 -2.46
C ASP A 182 -13.44 -5.40 -3.60
N ILE A 183 -13.43 -6.71 -3.32
CA ILE A 183 -13.62 -7.83 -4.30
C ILE A 183 -14.89 -8.60 -3.96
#